data_AF-A0A1W9GLB3-F1
#
_entry.id   AF-A0A1W9GLB3-F1
#
_cell.length_a   1.000
_cell.length_b   1.000
_cell.length_c   1.000
_cell.angle_alpha   90.00
_cell.angle_beta   90.00
_cell.angle_gamma   90.00
#
_symmetry.space_group_name_H-M   'P 1'
#
loop_
_entity.id
_entity.type
_entity.pdbx_description
1 polymer ?
#
loop_
_entity_poly.entity_id
_entity_poly.type
_entity_poly.pdbx_seq_one_letter_code
_entity_poly.pdbx_strand_id
1 'polypeptide(L)'
;MNYSKLRIIPVVGILAATLLASGCATGPSSQVTEIKNSGFMSLWNTYADCKSTFDLSQATSDLAQLRSASQMVAENEGFILPLPTHLERLVANPTSRVAVDIEAMAAACALHTGELALNQGQMDTARDLLVSVIKLHKEEGSYYVLKAKTLLTRLGHGVHVSFNTR
;
A
#
# COMPACT_ATOMS: atom_id res chain seq x y z
N MET A 1 55.33 -46.20 -43.68
CA MET A 1 53.90 -46.05 -44.03
C MET A 1 53.12 -45.63 -42.79
N ASN A 2 52.40 -44.52 -42.90
CA ASN A 2 51.54 -43.90 -41.89
C ASN A 2 50.42 -44.81 -41.39
N TYR A 3 50.08 -44.75 -40.10
CA TYR A 3 48.69 -44.91 -39.66
C TYR A 3 48.34 -43.88 -38.58
N SER A 4 47.14 -43.36 -38.76
CA SER A 4 46.63 -42.06 -38.35
C SER A 4 46.11 -42.04 -36.91
N LYS A 5 46.12 -40.84 -36.33
CA LYS A 5 45.39 -40.49 -35.11
C LYS A 5 43.89 -40.81 -35.26
N LEU A 6 43.30 -41.49 -34.28
CA LEU A 6 41.87 -41.37 -34.01
C LEU A 6 41.64 -41.32 -32.49
N ARG A 7 41.39 -40.10 -32.03
CA ARG A 7 41.17 -39.73 -30.63
C ARG A 7 39.70 -40.02 -30.33
N ILE A 8 39.40 -41.16 -29.72
CA ILE A 8 38.05 -41.50 -29.24
C ILE A 8 37.85 -40.76 -27.91
N ILE A 9 37.31 -39.55 -27.99
CA ILE A 9 36.88 -38.72 -26.84
C ILE A 9 35.42 -39.07 -26.54
N PRO A 10 35.02 -39.23 -25.26
CA PRO A 10 33.83 -39.98 -24.87
C PRO A 10 32.54 -39.22 -25.21
N VAL A 11 31.76 -39.78 -26.13
CA VAL A 11 30.45 -39.23 -26.55
C VAL A 11 29.35 -39.46 -25.51
N VAL A 12 29.61 -40.23 -24.46
CA VAL A 12 28.60 -40.65 -23.46
C VAL A 12 28.38 -39.61 -22.35
N GLY A 13 29.29 -38.66 -22.14
CA GLY A 13 29.17 -37.67 -21.05
C GLY A 13 28.32 -36.43 -21.36
N ILE A 14 28.03 -36.15 -22.65
CA ILE A 14 27.45 -34.85 -23.05
C ILE A 14 25.93 -34.93 -23.23
N LEU A 15 25.36 -36.12 -23.47
CA LEU A 15 23.92 -36.27 -23.69
C LEU A 15 23.07 -36.23 -22.41
N ALA A 16 23.67 -36.44 -21.23
CA ALA A 16 22.94 -36.45 -19.96
C ALA A 16 22.78 -35.05 -19.33
N ALA A 17 23.55 -34.05 -19.79
CA ALA A 17 23.54 -32.72 -19.19
C ALA A 17 22.47 -31.78 -19.77
N THR A 18 21.86 -32.10 -20.91
CA THR A 18 20.91 -31.21 -21.60
C THR A 18 19.45 -31.42 -21.20
N LEU A 19 19.12 -32.51 -20.51
CA LEU A 19 17.73 -32.86 -20.16
C LEU A 19 17.24 -32.29 -18.81
N LEU A 20 18.10 -31.61 -18.03
CA LEU A 20 17.74 -31.00 -16.75
C LEU A 20 17.49 -29.49 -16.82
N ALA A 21 17.58 -28.87 -18.00
CA ALA A 21 17.53 -27.41 -18.16
C ALA A 21 16.20 -26.86 -18.73
N SER A 22 15.11 -27.64 -18.72
CA SER A 22 13.77 -27.17 -19.08
C SER A 22 12.86 -27.05 -17.85
N GLY A 23 13.24 -26.18 -16.91
CA GLY A 23 12.27 -25.66 -15.95
C GLY A 23 11.37 -24.66 -16.67
N CYS A 24 10.06 -24.91 -16.73
CA CYS A 24 9.10 -23.92 -17.20
C CYS A 24 9.16 -22.70 -16.28
N ALA A 25 9.85 -21.63 -16.71
CA ALA A 25 9.76 -20.32 -16.08
C ALA A 25 8.41 -19.69 -16.44
N THR A 26 7.32 -20.15 -15.82
CA THR A 26 6.07 -19.40 -15.75
C THR A 26 6.17 -18.39 -14.61
N GLY A 27 7.08 -17.44 -14.76
CA GLY A 27 7.14 -16.24 -13.93
C GLY A 27 6.35 -15.12 -14.60
N PRO A 28 5.58 -14.30 -13.87
CA PRO A 28 4.97 -13.11 -14.45
C PRO A 28 6.07 -12.23 -15.09
N SER A 29 5.77 -11.62 -16.24
CA SER A 29 6.76 -10.83 -16.97
C SER A 29 7.37 -9.76 -16.07
N SER A 30 8.70 -9.65 -16.07
CA SER A 30 9.44 -8.73 -15.20
C SER A 30 8.94 -7.29 -15.28
N GLN A 31 8.43 -6.87 -16.45
CA GLN A 31 7.86 -5.54 -16.67
C GLN A 31 6.58 -5.28 -15.86
N VAL A 32 5.70 -6.28 -15.69
CA VAL A 32 4.47 -6.11 -14.90
C VAL A 32 4.78 -6.03 -13.40
N THR A 33 5.80 -6.76 -12.95
CA THR A 33 6.28 -6.71 -11.56
C THR A 33 6.97 -5.37 -11.26
N GLU A 34 7.76 -4.84 -12.18
CA GLU A 34 8.48 -3.57 -12.03
C GLU A 34 7.53 -2.35 -11.99
N ILE A 35 6.49 -2.32 -12.82
CA ILE A 35 5.46 -1.27 -12.82
C ILE A 35 4.61 -1.29 -11.53
N LYS A 36 4.31 -2.48 -11.00
CA LYS A 36 3.59 -2.60 -9.72
C LYS A 36 4.48 -2.19 -8.53
N ASN A 37 5.78 -2.49 -8.59
CA ASN A 37 6.73 -2.13 -7.55
C ASN A 37 6.99 -0.62 -7.49
N SER A 38 7.07 0.07 -8.64
CA SER A 38 7.24 1.52 -8.67
C SER A 38 6.03 2.27 -8.10
N GLY A 39 4.81 1.81 -8.39
CA GLY A 39 3.59 2.36 -7.79
C GLY A 39 3.53 2.15 -6.28
N PHE A 40 3.91 0.96 -5.80
CA PHE A 40 4.03 0.66 -4.37
C PHE A 40 5.04 1.57 -3.66
N MET A 41 6.26 1.66 -4.21
CA MET A 41 7.32 2.49 -3.62
C MET A 41 6.94 3.97 -3.60
N SER A 42 6.22 4.44 -4.63
CA SER A 42 5.69 5.81 -4.65
C SER A 42 4.74 6.06 -3.48
N LEU A 43 3.75 5.18 -3.24
CA LEU A 43 2.81 5.32 -2.14
C LEU A 43 3.51 5.26 -0.78
N TRP A 44 4.47 4.35 -0.64
CA TRP A 44 5.27 4.24 0.58
C TRP A 44 6.06 5.51 0.87
N ASN A 45 6.68 6.10 -0.15
CA ASN A 45 7.41 7.37 -0.02
C ASN A 45 6.44 8.50 0.37
N THR A 46 5.30 8.64 -0.31
CA THR A 46 4.28 9.65 0.05
C THR A 46 3.82 9.52 1.50
N TYR A 47 3.64 8.29 1.99
CA TYR A 47 3.31 8.05 3.39
C TYR A 47 4.46 8.42 4.33
N ALA A 48 5.69 8.01 4.02
CA ALA A 48 6.86 8.34 4.83
C ALA A 48 7.10 9.86 4.92
N ASP A 49 6.93 10.56 3.81
CA ASP A 49 7.01 12.02 3.71
C ASP A 49 5.93 12.68 4.56
N CYS A 50 4.68 12.25 4.42
CA CYS A 50 3.58 12.73 5.26
C CYS A 50 3.87 12.53 6.76
N LYS A 51 4.41 11.38 7.15
CA LYS A 51 4.68 11.06 8.56
C LYS A 51 5.88 11.81 9.15
N SER A 52 6.80 12.29 8.33
CA SER A 52 8.03 12.95 8.76
C SER A 52 7.99 14.47 8.65
N THR A 53 7.13 15.01 7.78
CA THR A 53 7.01 16.45 7.58
C THR A 53 6.34 17.18 8.76
N PHE A 54 6.74 18.43 8.96
CA PHE A 54 6.08 19.39 9.85
C PHE A 54 5.35 20.50 9.08
N ASP A 55 5.45 20.49 7.75
CA ASP A 55 4.72 21.40 6.87
C ASP A 55 3.30 20.87 6.64
N LEU A 56 2.32 21.63 7.10
CA LEU A 56 0.91 21.25 6.99
C LEU A 56 0.44 21.18 5.53
N SER A 57 0.97 22.05 4.66
CA SER A 57 0.61 22.06 3.25
C SER A 57 1.13 20.80 2.54
N GLN A 58 2.38 20.41 2.84
CA GLN A 58 2.97 19.18 2.35
C GLN A 58 2.20 17.96 2.85
N ALA A 59 1.94 17.87 4.16
CA ALA A 59 1.18 16.77 4.75
C ALA A 59 -0.25 16.66 4.18
N THR A 60 -0.87 17.78 3.82
CA THR A 60 -2.20 17.81 3.19
C THR A 60 -2.14 17.31 1.75
N SER A 61 -1.10 17.70 0.98
CA SER A 61 -0.87 17.23 -0.38
C SER A 61 -0.63 15.71 -0.41
N ASP A 62 0.24 15.21 0.46
CA ASP A 62 0.56 13.79 0.55
C ASP A 62 -0.67 12.97 0.96
N LEU A 63 -1.47 13.48 1.91
CA LEU A 63 -2.74 12.88 2.29
C LEU A 63 -3.72 12.79 1.11
N ALA A 64 -3.83 13.85 0.30
CA ALA A 64 -4.71 13.86 -0.86
C ALA A 64 -4.30 12.80 -1.89
N GLN A 65 -3.00 12.61 -2.12
CA GLN A 65 -2.48 11.57 -3.00
C GLN A 65 -2.81 10.16 -2.48
N LEU A 66 -2.60 9.89 -1.19
CA LEU A 66 -2.92 8.60 -0.58
C LEU A 66 -4.42 8.29 -0.64
N ARG A 67 -5.27 9.28 -0.40
CA ARG A 67 -6.74 9.12 -0.50
C ARG A 67 -7.18 8.80 -1.93
N SER A 68 -6.65 9.51 -2.91
CA SER A 68 -6.93 9.25 -4.32
C SER A 68 -6.55 7.81 -4.68
N ALA A 69 -5.36 7.35 -4.26
CA ALA A 69 -4.91 5.99 -4.50
C ALA A 69 -5.80 4.94 -3.80
N SER A 70 -6.24 5.18 -2.56
CA SER A 70 -7.15 4.26 -1.86
C SER A 70 -8.49 4.10 -2.59
N GLN A 71 -9.02 5.19 -3.15
CA GLN A 71 -10.27 5.17 -3.91
C GLN A 71 -10.12 4.38 -5.22
N MET A 72 -9.02 4.60 -5.94
CA MET A 72 -8.74 3.86 -7.18
C MET A 72 -8.60 2.35 -6.95
N VAL A 73 -8.04 1.92 -5.81
CA VAL A 73 -7.95 0.49 -5.47
C VAL A 73 -9.31 -0.09 -5.09
N ALA A 74 -10.15 0.68 -4.38
CA ALA A 74 -11.51 0.23 -4.05
C ALA A 74 -12.39 0.03 -5.29
N GLU A 75 -12.23 0.86 -6.32
CA GLU A 75 -12.96 0.77 -7.60
C GLU A 75 -12.44 -0.36 -8.51
N ASN A 76 -11.19 -0.80 -8.32
CA ASN A 76 -10.58 -1.88 -9.09
C ASN A 76 -10.87 -3.23 -8.42
N GLU A 77 -12.15 -3.55 -8.22
CA GLU A 77 -12.56 -4.89 -7.83
C GLU A 77 -12.06 -5.87 -8.91
N GLY A 78 -11.22 -6.81 -8.48
CA GLY A 78 -10.35 -7.58 -9.35
C GLY A 78 -11.06 -8.35 -10.46
N PHE A 79 -10.26 -8.80 -11.42
CA PHE A 79 -10.69 -9.65 -12.53
C PHE A 79 -11.59 -10.81 -12.04
N ILE A 80 -12.88 -10.76 -12.37
CA ILE A 80 -13.79 -11.88 -12.16
C ILE A 80 -13.49 -12.91 -13.23
N LEU A 81 -12.78 -13.97 -12.84
CA LEU A 81 -12.54 -15.10 -13.72
C LEU A 81 -13.89 -15.79 -13.98
N PRO A 82 -14.38 -15.90 -15.24
CA PRO A 82 -15.64 -16.58 -15.53
C PRO A 82 -15.45 -18.07 -15.29
N LEU A 83 -15.65 -18.49 -14.04
CA LEU A 83 -15.52 -19.87 -13.61
C LEU A 83 -16.86 -20.58 -13.76
N PRO A 84 -16.87 -21.83 -14.24
CA PRO A 84 -18.03 -22.70 -14.09
C PRO A 84 -18.48 -22.75 -12.63
N THR A 85 -19.79 -22.73 -12.38
CA THR A 85 -20.40 -22.58 -11.04
C THR A 85 -19.90 -23.57 -9.98
N HIS A 86 -19.39 -24.73 -10.39
CA HIS A 86 -18.79 -25.72 -9.48
C HIS A 86 -17.40 -25.33 -8.95
N LEU A 87 -16.67 -24.44 -9.63
CA LEU A 87 -15.33 -23.99 -9.25
C LEU A 87 -15.34 -22.65 -8.50
N GLU A 88 -16.42 -21.87 -8.60
CA GLU A 88 -16.54 -20.59 -7.86
C GLU A 88 -16.37 -20.76 -6.35
N ARG A 89 -16.86 -21.86 -5.76
CA ARG A 89 -16.68 -22.15 -4.33
C ARG A 89 -15.25 -22.51 -3.95
N LEU A 90 -14.44 -23.01 -4.89
CA LEU A 90 -13.06 -23.43 -4.66
C LEU A 90 -12.07 -22.29 -4.92
N VAL A 91 -12.51 -21.27 -5.66
CA VAL A 91 -11.72 -20.10 -6.03
C VAL A 91 -12.51 -18.86 -5.59
N ALA A 92 -12.80 -18.77 -4.29
CA ALA A 92 -13.30 -17.54 -3.72
C ALA A 92 -12.32 -16.43 -4.10
N ASN A 93 -12.80 -15.46 -4.90
CA ASN A 93 -12.06 -14.32 -5.40
C ASN A 93 -11.08 -13.82 -4.32
N PRO A 94 -9.77 -14.10 -4.41
CA PRO A 94 -8.86 -13.59 -3.42
C PRO A 94 -8.86 -12.08 -3.63
N THR A 95 -9.43 -11.34 -2.68
CA THR A 95 -9.29 -9.88 -2.62
C THR A 95 -7.82 -9.61 -2.84
N SER A 96 -7.47 -8.92 -3.93
CA SER A 96 -6.08 -8.62 -4.30
C SER A 96 -5.41 -8.02 -3.08
N ARG A 97 -4.61 -8.84 -2.36
CA ARG A 97 -3.94 -8.39 -1.14
C ARG A 97 -2.75 -7.55 -1.61
N VAL A 98 -3.00 -6.27 -1.84
CA VAL A 98 -1.91 -5.29 -1.87
C VAL A 98 -1.13 -5.50 -0.57
N ALA A 99 0.19 -5.67 -0.67
CA ALA A 99 1.04 -5.96 0.50
C ALA A 99 0.97 -4.86 1.57
N VAL A 100 0.43 -3.70 1.22
CA VAL A 100 0.20 -2.57 2.10
C VAL A 100 -1.24 -2.07 1.93
N ASP A 101 -1.90 -1.85 3.07
CA ASP A 101 -3.23 -1.25 3.16
C ASP A 101 -3.12 0.27 2.98
N ILE A 102 -3.50 0.75 1.78
CA ILE A 102 -3.45 2.17 1.42
C ILE A 102 -4.43 2.98 2.26
N GLU A 103 -5.56 2.40 2.67
CA GLU A 103 -6.54 3.07 3.53
C GLU A 103 -5.95 3.32 4.92
N ALA A 104 -5.23 2.33 5.46
CA ALA A 104 -4.48 2.47 6.70
C ALA A 104 -3.38 3.55 6.61
N MET A 105 -2.63 3.61 5.49
CA MET A 105 -1.65 4.68 5.25
C MET A 105 -2.31 6.06 5.24
N ALA A 106 -3.42 6.19 4.52
CA ALA A 106 -4.17 7.43 4.42
C ALA A 106 -4.72 7.87 5.79
N ALA A 107 -5.22 6.93 6.61
CA ALA A 107 -5.68 7.21 7.96
C ALA A 107 -4.55 7.67 8.90
N ALA A 108 -3.40 6.99 8.86
CA ALA A 108 -2.23 7.37 9.64
C ALA A 108 -1.69 8.77 9.26
N CYS A 109 -1.67 9.07 7.95
CA CYS A 109 -1.31 10.39 7.45
C CYS A 109 -2.36 11.44 7.87
N ALA A 110 -3.66 11.15 7.76
CA ALA A 110 -4.72 12.08 8.18
C ALA A 110 -4.67 12.44 9.66
N LEU A 111 -4.33 11.48 10.54
CA LEU A 111 -4.12 11.75 11.96
C LEU A 111 -2.94 12.70 12.19
N HIS A 112 -1.84 12.49 11.46
CA HIS A 112 -0.66 13.36 11.53
C HIS A 112 -0.97 14.77 11.06
N THR A 113 -1.60 14.91 9.90
CA THR A 113 -2.02 16.19 9.34
C THR A 113 -3.02 16.91 10.25
N GLY A 114 -3.95 16.17 10.87
CA GLY A 114 -4.89 16.72 11.85
C GLY A 114 -4.19 17.21 13.13
N GLU A 115 -3.19 16.48 13.62
CA GLU A 115 -2.37 16.90 14.77
C GLU A 115 -1.51 18.13 14.45
N LEU A 116 -0.92 18.20 13.25
CA LEU A 116 -0.23 19.39 12.76
C LEU A 116 -1.16 20.60 12.69
N ALA A 117 -2.33 20.45 12.07
CA ALA A 117 -3.34 21.51 11.97
C ALA A 117 -3.76 22.00 13.37
N LEU A 118 -3.98 21.09 14.32
CA LEU A 118 -4.27 21.41 15.71
C LEU A 118 -3.16 22.25 16.33
N ASN A 119 -1.89 21.81 16.20
CA ASN A 119 -0.74 22.49 16.78
C ASN A 119 -0.49 23.88 16.15
N GLN A 120 -0.91 24.09 14.91
CA GLN A 120 -0.84 25.38 14.20
C GLN A 120 -2.09 26.26 14.41
N GLY A 121 -3.05 25.83 15.24
CA GLY A 121 -4.27 26.59 15.52
C GLY A 121 -5.33 26.54 14.42
N GLN A 122 -5.17 25.70 13.40
CA GLN A 122 -6.15 25.48 12.34
C GLN A 122 -7.25 24.50 12.80
N MET A 123 -8.09 24.95 13.72
CA MET A 123 -9.05 24.10 14.44
C MET A 123 -10.09 23.46 13.53
N ASP A 124 -10.59 24.17 12.52
CA ASP A 124 -11.60 23.62 11.60
C ASP A 124 -10.99 22.53 10.71
N THR A 125 -9.81 22.80 10.12
CA THR A 125 -9.03 21.81 9.36
C THR A 125 -8.74 20.57 10.18
N ALA A 126 -8.28 20.75 11.43
CA ALA A 126 -8.00 19.64 12.34
C ALA A 126 -9.26 18.81 12.62
N ARG A 127 -10.39 19.47 12.91
CA ARG A 127 -11.66 18.79 13.17
C ARG A 127 -12.11 17.97 11.96
N ASP A 128 -12.09 18.56 10.78
CA ASP A 128 -12.56 17.91 9.55
C ASP A 128 -11.70 16.68 9.21
N LEU A 129 -10.39 16.79 9.34
CA LEU A 129 -9.46 15.67 9.14
C LEU A 129 -9.73 14.53 10.14
N LEU A 130 -9.85 14.83 11.42
CA LEU A 130 -10.03 13.79 12.45
C LEU A 130 -11.41 13.14 12.37
N VAL A 131 -12.46 13.91 12.08
CA VAL A 131 -13.81 13.37 11.84
C VAL A 131 -13.82 12.48 10.59
N SER A 132 -13.08 12.85 9.54
CA SER A 132 -12.99 12.02 8.33
C SER A 132 -12.38 10.64 8.61
N VAL A 133 -11.38 10.54 9.49
CA VAL A 133 -10.79 9.25 9.91
C VAL A 133 -11.84 8.36 10.57
N ILE A 134 -12.67 8.92 11.46
CA ILE A 134 -13.74 8.18 12.13
C ILE A 134 -14.81 7.70 11.15
N LYS A 135 -15.15 8.51 10.14
CA LYS A 135 -16.16 8.14 9.14
C LYS A 135 -15.70 7.00 8.22
N LEU A 136 -14.42 6.97 7.89
CA LEU A 136 -13.84 5.94 7.02
C LEU A 136 -13.72 4.60 7.76
N HIS A 137 -13.28 4.62 9.02
CA HIS A 137 -13.06 3.42 9.81
C HIS A 137 -14.30 3.06 10.65
N LYS A 138 -15.10 2.11 10.16
CA LYS A 138 -16.34 1.65 10.82
C LYS A 138 -16.11 0.89 12.13
N GLU A 139 -14.92 0.33 12.31
CA GLU A 139 -14.58 -0.37 13.55
C GLU A 139 -14.23 0.65 14.66
N GLU A 140 -15.17 0.84 15.59
CA GLU A 140 -15.04 1.83 16.67
C GLU A 140 -13.83 1.62 17.57
N GLY A 141 -13.33 0.38 17.66
CA GLY A 141 -12.16 -0.02 18.45
C GLY A 141 -10.83 0.07 17.70
N SER A 142 -10.83 0.46 16.43
CA SER A 142 -9.59 0.58 15.66
C SER A 142 -8.68 1.67 16.25
N TYR A 143 -7.37 1.44 16.14
CA TYR A 143 -6.35 2.39 16.60
C TYR A 143 -6.60 3.81 16.06
N TYR A 144 -6.97 3.93 14.78
CA TYR A 144 -7.16 5.20 14.12
C TYR A 144 -8.35 5.99 14.69
N VAL A 145 -9.47 5.32 14.95
CA VAL A 145 -10.67 5.94 15.56
C VAL A 145 -10.37 6.42 16.97
N LEU A 146 -9.70 5.61 17.79
CA LEU A 146 -9.35 5.97 19.17
C LEU A 146 -8.41 7.18 19.21
N LYS A 147 -7.39 7.20 18.35
CA LYS A 147 -6.45 8.34 18.25
C LYS A 147 -7.16 9.60 17.75
N ALA A 148 -8.04 9.49 16.76
CA ALA A 148 -8.84 10.62 16.26
C ALA A 148 -9.73 11.22 17.35
N LYS A 149 -10.46 10.38 18.10
CA LYS A 149 -11.29 10.80 19.25
C LYS A 149 -10.46 11.52 20.30
N THR A 150 -9.27 11.00 20.62
CA THR A 150 -8.37 11.63 21.60
C THR A 150 -7.95 13.04 21.16
N LEU A 151 -7.58 13.21 19.88
CA LEU A 151 -7.20 14.51 19.32
C LEU A 151 -8.40 15.48 19.26
N LEU A 152 -9.60 15.02 18.92
CA LEU A 152 -10.83 15.82 18.95
C LEU A 152 -11.18 16.30 20.37
N THR A 153 -10.98 15.45 21.38
CA THR A 153 -11.15 15.86 22.79
C THR A 153 -10.14 16.95 23.17
N ARG A 154 -8.88 16.84 22.72
CA ARG A 154 -7.87 17.90 22.93
C ARG A 154 -8.29 19.22 22.25
N LEU A 155 -8.86 19.15 21.05
CA LEU A 155 -9.39 20.28 20.33
C LEU A 155 -10.50 20.99 21.12
N GLY A 156 -11.46 20.24 21.66
CA GLY A 156 -12.54 20.78 22.51
C GLY A 156 -12.01 21.53 23.73
N HIS A 157 -11.04 20.95 24.44
CA HIS A 157 -10.43 21.62 25.61
C HIS A 157 -9.64 22.89 25.23
N GLY A 158 -8.91 22.88 24.12
CA GLY A 158 -8.15 24.05 23.65
C GLY A 158 -9.04 25.24 23.27
N VAL A 159 -10.24 24.96 22.75
CA VAL A 159 -11.27 25.98 22.46
C VAL A 159 -11.77 26.63 23.76
N HIS A 160 -12.10 25.83 24.79
CA HIS A 160 -12.55 26.36 26.08
C HIS A 160 -11.51 27.24 26.79
N VAL A 161 -10.22 26.92 26.69
CA VAL A 161 -9.14 27.72 27.29
C VAL A 161 -8.97 29.06 26.59
N SER A 162 -9.02 29.09 25.25
CA SER A 162 -8.85 30.35 24.50
C SER A 162 -9.97 31.37 24.78
N PHE A 163 -11.20 30.91 25.02
CA PHE A 163 -12.32 31.79 25.33
C PHE A 163 -12.32 32.36 26.76
N ASN A 164 -11.52 31.81 27.68
CA ASN A 164 -11.51 32.23 29.09
C ASN A 164 -10.40 33.24 29.43
N THR A 165 -9.73 33.81 28.43
CA THR A 165 -8.69 34.83 28.62
C THR A 165 -9.28 36.21 28.32
N ARG A 166 -10.02 36.79 29.26
CA ARG A 166 -10.52 38.16 29.16
C ARG A 166 -10.56 38.84 30.52
#